data_AF-A0A7I8EXF1-F1
#
_entry.id   AF-A0A7I8EXF1-F1
#
_cell.length_a   1.000
_cell.length_b   1.000
_cell.length_c   1.000
_cell.angle_alpha   90.00
_cell.angle_beta   90.00
_cell.angle_gamma   90.00
#
_symmetry.space_group_name_H-M   'P 1'
#
loop_
_entity.id
_entity.type
_entity.pdbx_description
1 polymer ?
#
loop_
_entity_poly.entity_id
_entity_poly.type
_entity_poly.pdbx_seq_one_letter_code
_entity_poly.pdbx_strand_id
1 'polypeptide(L)'
;MSSHVDSTVTIQTSAASVLSPPSWFGEAVLLARYLKQQGVLEAMNERVRFARRRFGRYEVIDFLAILFGYAISGERTLEAFYERLQPFAVPFMALFERDRFPARSTLSRFLAALTEEPVEALRTLFLDDLLARQLTPDKQTGGLVDRAGNTWMVFDIDGTREAARQRALPQTDELPPPFRRLDDVCAPGYRGRKRGEVVRTRTTVSQAHSYQWLGSFGNRENGHYREELRKGLATIGRYLTAYQFEASRTLLRLDGQCGSTPDIGLLFLLACLLLPFSTEIGMVSTFIEADCISDLTVHNTAHIARPGLRTPTFLNTFLR
;
A
#
# COMPACT_ATOMS: atom_id res chain seq x y z
N MET A 1 42.12 -18.48 -40.39
CA MET A 1 41.61 -17.09 -40.24
C MET A 1 40.25 -17.05 -40.92
N SER A 2 39.18 -17.16 -40.15
CA SER A 2 37.81 -17.15 -40.67
C SER A 2 37.27 -15.73 -40.58
N SER A 3 36.95 -15.15 -41.73
CA SER A 3 36.40 -13.79 -41.86
C SER A 3 35.05 -13.68 -41.16
N HIS A 4 34.92 -12.70 -40.26
CA HIS A 4 33.62 -12.25 -39.77
C HIS A 4 32.79 -11.77 -40.98
N VAL A 5 31.67 -12.43 -41.23
CA VAL A 5 30.65 -11.94 -42.16
C VAL A 5 30.03 -10.71 -41.51
N ASP A 6 30.24 -9.55 -42.12
CA ASP A 6 29.58 -8.30 -41.74
C ASP A 6 28.06 -8.49 -41.85
N SER A 7 27.41 -8.72 -40.72
CA SER A 7 25.97 -8.78 -40.62
C SER A 7 25.41 -7.40 -40.95
N THR A 8 24.90 -7.26 -42.17
CA THR A 8 24.34 -6.00 -42.67
C THR A 8 23.01 -5.75 -41.97
N VAL A 9 22.96 -4.77 -41.07
CA VAL A 9 21.73 -4.35 -40.40
C VAL A 9 21.00 -3.35 -41.30
N THR A 10 19.90 -3.76 -41.92
CA THR A 10 19.02 -2.87 -42.69
C THR A 10 17.98 -2.24 -41.76
N ILE A 11 18.14 -0.96 -41.44
CA ILE A 11 17.15 -0.19 -40.67
C ILE A 11 16.19 0.48 -41.66
N GLN A 12 14.94 0.02 -41.71
CA GLN A 12 13.86 0.70 -42.44
C GLN A 12 13.12 1.65 -41.49
N THR A 13 13.11 2.95 -41.81
CA THR A 13 12.29 3.94 -41.10
C THR A 13 11.08 4.33 -41.95
N SER A 14 9.94 4.52 -41.29
CA SER A 14 8.68 4.96 -41.89
C SER A 14 8.27 6.27 -41.22
N ALA A 15 7.71 7.20 -41.99
CA ALA A 15 7.14 8.44 -41.46
C ALA A 15 5.85 8.20 -40.63
N ALA A 16 5.22 7.03 -40.77
CA ALA A 16 4.07 6.66 -39.96
C ALA A 16 4.54 6.20 -38.57
N SER A 17 4.00 6.83 -37.53
CA SER A 17 4.18 6.41 -36.14
C SER A 17 3.54 5.03 -35.96
N VAL A 18 4.37 4.00 -35.75
CA VAL A 18 3.90 2.68 -35.33
C VAL A 18 3.56 2.77 -33.85
N LEU A 19 2.35 2.32 -33.49
CA LEU A 19 1.95 2.21 -32.09
C LEU A 19 2.91 1.25 -31.37
N SER A 20 3.68 1.78 -30.44
CA SER A 20 4.55 0.99 -29.56
C SER A 20 3.92 0.83 -28.17
N PRO A 21 4.12 -0.33 -27.50
CA PRO A 21 3.67 -0.49 -26.13
C PRO A 21 4.25 0.62 -25.23
N PRO A 22 3.47 1.10 -24.23
CA PRO A 22 3.99 2.05 -23.25
C PRO A 22 5.25 1.51 -22.56
N SER A 23 6.18 2.39 -22.18
CA SER A 23 7.46 1.98 -21.57
C SER A 23 7.31 1.14 -20.30
N TRP A 24 6.21 1.36 -19.56
CA TRP A 24 5.86 0.63 -18.33
C TRP A 24 5.23 -0.75 -18.59
N PHE A 25 4.88 -1.09 -19.83
CA PHE A 25 4.18 -2.35 -20.14
C PHE A 25 5.03 -3.57 -19.79
N GLY A 26 6.36 -3.48 -19.98
CA GLY A 26 7.29 -4.55 -19.59
C GLY A 26 7.26 -4.85 -18.09
N GLU A 27 7.14 -3.83 -17.24
CA GLU A 27 7.00 -4.00 -15.79
C GLU A 27 5.68 -4.71 -15.43
N ALA A 28 4.58 -4.41 -16.14
CA ALA A 28 3.31 -5.12 -15.97
C ALA A 28 3.43 -6.60 -16.35
N VAL A 29 4.16 -6.93 -17.42
CA VAL A 29 4.44 -8.33 -17.82
C VAL A 29 5.21 -9.05 -16.72
N LEU A 30 6.26 -8.43 -16.17
CA LEU A 30 7.05 -9.02 -15.08
C LEU A 30 6.20 -9.24 -13.83
N LEU A 31 5.40 -8.26 -13.42
CA LEU A 31 4.50 -8.40 -12.27
C LEU A 31 3.49 -9.51 -12.49
N ALA A 32 2.79 -9.53 -13.63
CA ALA A 32 1.77 -10.53 -13.91
C ALA A 32 2.36 -11.94 -13.95
N ARG A 33 3.52 -12.12 -14.60
CA ARG A 33 4.24 -13.40 -14.60
C ARG A 33 4.65 -13.82 -13.19
N TYR A 34 5.14 -12.88 -12.39
CA TYR A 34 5.52 -13.15 -11.01
C TYR A 34 4.32 -13.60 -10.17
N LEU A 35 3.21 -12.86 -10.20
CA LEU A 35 1.98 -13.21 -9.48
C LEU A 35 1.41 -14.55 -9.93
N LYS A 36 1.48 -14.86 -11.23
CA LYS A 36 1.07 -16.16 -11.77
C LYS A 36 1.95 -17.30 -11.26
N GLN A 37 3.27 -17.14 -11.28
CA GLN A 37 4.21 -18.14 -10.80
C GLN A 37 4.06 -18.43 -9.30
N GLN A 38 3.63 -17.43 -8.53
CA GLN A 38 3.36 -17.58 -7.09
C GLN A 38 1.93 -18.09 -6.79
N GLY A 39 1.12 -18.40 -7.81
CA GLY A 39 -0.27 -18.85 -7.63
C GLY A 39 -1.22 -17.78 -7.08
N VAL A 40 -0.78 -16.51 -6.99
CA VAL A 40 -1.54 -15.42 -6.38
C VAL A 40 -2.79 -15.11 -7.21
N LEU A 41 -2.67 -15.13 -8.55
CA LEU A 41 -3.81 -14.86 -9.45
C LEU A 41 -4.91 -15.92 -9.30
N GLU A 42 -4.55 -17.20 -9.15
CA GLU A 42 -5.48 -18.29 -8.91
C GLU A 42 -6.12 -18.15 -7.53
N ALA A 43 -5.32 -17.92 -6.49
CA ALA A 43 -5.81 -17.69 -5.14
C ALA A 43 -6.79 -16.50 -5.05
N MET A 44 -6.60 -15.44 -5.84
CA MET A 44 -7.54 -14.32 -5.89
C MET A 44 -8.92 -14.77 -6.37
N ASN A 45 -8.98 -15.57 -7.44
CA ASN A 45 -10.25 -16.06 -8.00
C ASN A 45 -10.97 -17.02 -7.04
N GLU A 46 -10.21 -17.80 -6.28
CA GLU A 46 -10.78 -18.77 -5.34
C GLU A 46 -11.26 -18.13 -4.03
N ARG A 47 -10.41 -17.27 -3.43
CA ARG A 47 -10.56 -16.79 -2.06
C ARG A 47 -11.27 -15.45 -1.96
N VAL A 48 -11.21 -14.61 -3.00
CA VAL A 48 -11.83 -13.28 -2.96
C VAL A 48 -13.19 -13.33 -3.63
N ARG A 49 -14.21 -13.58 -2.82
CA ARG A 49 -15.60 -13.58 -3.28
C ARG A 49 -16.19 -12.19 -3.11
N PHE A 50 -16.85 -11.72 -4.18
CA PHE A 50 -17.55 -10.45 -4.16
C PHE A 50 -19.04 -10.69 -4.38
N ALA A 51 -19.80 -10.60 -3.28
CA ALA A 51 -21.22 -10.88 -3.27
C ALA A 51 -22.02 -9.74 -3.93
N ARG A 52 -22.05 -9.69 -5.27
CA ARG A 52 -23.00 -8.83 -5.98
C ARG A 52 -23.60 -9.52 -7.20
N ARG A 53 -24.93 -9.54 -7.26
CA ARG A 53 -25.74 -10.19 -8.31
C ARG A 53 -25.53 -9.68 -9.75
N ARG A 54 -24.87 -8.53 -9.99
CA ARG A 54 -24.87 -7.85 -11.31
C ARG A 54 -23.56 -7.15 -11.71
N PHE A 55 -22.41 -7.82 -11.62
CA PHE A 55 -21.21 -7.40 -12.38
C PHE A 55 -21.11 -8.05 -13.77
N GLY A 56 -22.12 -8.84 -14.15
CA GLY A 56 -22.14 -9.51 -15.44
C GLY A 56 -21.09 -10.61 -15.50
N ARG A 57 -20.15 -10.47 -16.43
CA ARG A 57 -19.10 -11.47 -16.72
C ARG A 57 -17.71 -11.05 -16.23
N TYR A 58 -17.62 -10.05 -15.35
CA TYR A 58 -16.36 -9.62 -14.73
C TYR A 58 -16.19 -10.27 -13.35
N GLU A 59 -14.96 -10.60 -13.00
CA GLU A 59 -14.52 -11.00 -11.66
C GLU A 59 -13.53 -9.99 -11.10
N VAL A 60 -13.16 -10.17 -9.83
CA VAL A 60 -12.33 -9.20 -9.07
C VAL A 60 -10.99 -8.92 -9.77
N ILE A 61 -10.36 -9.96 -10.32
CA ILE A 61 -9.06 -9.85 -11.00
C ILE A 61 -9.11 -8.95 -12.25
N ASP A 62 -10.25 -8.80 -12.93
CA ASP A 62 -10.37 -7.89 -14.07
C ASP A 62 -10.12 -6.45 -13.66
N PHE A 63 -10.62 -6.08 -12.47
CA PHE A 63 -10.43 -4.76 -11.91
C PHE A 63 -9.04 -4.60 -11.30
N LEU A 64 -8.52 -5.63 -10.62
CA LEU A 64 -7.17 -5.58 -10.06
C LEU A 64 -6.11 -5.47 -11.14
N ALA A 65 -6.26 -6.13 -12.29
CA ALA A 65 -5.37 -5.99 -13.45
C ALA A 65 -5.26 -4.52 -13.88
N ILE A 66 -6.40 -3.81 -13.95
CA ILE A 66 -6.43 -2.37 -14.26
C ILE A 66 -5.75 -1.54 -13.17
N LEU A 67 -6.00 -1.84 -11.90
CA LEU A 67 -5.39 -1.12 -10.77
C LEU A 67 -3.87 -1.31 -10.72
N PHE A 68 -3.39 -2.53 -10.98
CA PHE A 68 -1.96 -2.83 -11.08
C PHE A 68 -1.32 -2.12 -12.26
N GLY A 69 -1.94 -2.20 -13.45
CA GLY A 69 -1.47 -1.48 -14.62
C GLY A 69 -1.36 0.01 -14.36
N TYR A 70 -2.39 0.60 -13.74
CA TYR A 70 -2.38 2.00 -13.38
C TYR A 70 -1.28 2.32 -12.36
N ALA A 71 -1.04 1.47 -11.37
CA ALA A 71 0.05 1.62 -10.39
C ALA A 71 1.42 1.73 -11.05
N ILE A 72 1.70 0.75 -11.91
CA ILE A 72 2.98 0.58 -12.60
C ILE A 72 3.18 1.70 -13.62
N SER A 73 2.09 2.12 -14.27
CA SER A 73 2.16 3.11 -15.33
C SER A 73 2.68 4.48 -14.89
N GLY A 74 2.51 4.83 -13.61
CA GLY A 74 2.83 6.16 -13.10
C GLY A 74 1.97 7.29 -13.71
N GLU A 75 0.88 6.94 -14.37
CA GLU A 75 0.00 7.89 -15.03
C GLU A 75 -0.68 8.82 -14.02
N ARG A 76 -0.76 10.11 -14.37
CA ARG A 76 -1.31 11.12 -13.45
C ARG A 76 -2.80 10.94 -13.20
N THR A 77 -3.52 10.36 -14.16
CA THR A 77 -4.96 10.11 -14.07
C THR A 77 -5.31 8.74 -14.64
N LEU A 78 -6.40 8.16 -14.13
CA LEU A 78 -6.98 6.95 -14.72
C LEU A 78 -7.36 7.15 -16.18
N GLU A 79 -7.83 8.33 -16.55
CA GLU A 79 -8.17 8.64 -17.94
C GLU A 79 -6.97 8.50 -18.87
N ALA A 80 -5.84 9.15 -18.54
CA ALA A 80 -4.61 9.05 -19.34
C ALA A 80 -4.11 7.61 -19.42
N PHE A 81 -4.26 6.84 -18.35
CA PHE A 81 -3.93 5.41 -18.36
C PHE A 81 -4.81 4.61 -19.32
N TYR A 82 -6.13 4.80 -19.27
CA TYR A 82 -7.05 4.11 -20.18
C TYR A 82 -6.76 4.46 -21.63
N GLU A 83 -6.51 5.74 -21.94
CA GLU A 83 -6.17 6.18 -23.31
C GLU A 83 -4.89 5.53 -23.83
N ARG A 84 -3.83 5.50 -23.00
CA ARG A 84 -2.56 4.88 -23.39
C ARG A 84 -2.64 3.36 -23.48
N LEU A 85 -3.45 2.73 -22.63
CA LEU A 85 -3.60 1.28 -22.60
C LEU A 85 -4.53 0.79 -23.72
N GLN A 86 -5.50 1.60 -24.18
CA GLN A 86 -6.55 1.17 -25.11
C GLN A 86 -6.04 0.38 -26.33
N PRO A 87 -4.96 0.78 -27.04
CA PRO A 87 -4.46 0.03 -28.19
C PRO A 87 -3.88 -1.35 -27.83
N PHE A 88 -3.53 -1.55 -26.56
CA PHE A 88 -2.90 -2.76 -26.01
C PHE A 88 -3.77 -3.45 -24.96
N ALA A 89 -5.06 -3.10 -24.86
CA ALA A 89 -5.95 -3.62 -23.82
C ALA A 89 -6.07 -5.14 -23.86
N VAL A 90 -6.21 -5.74 -25.05
CA VAL A 90 -6.28 -7.20 -25.21
C VAL A 90 -5.01 -7.91 -24.73
N PRO A 91 -3.79 -7.58 -25.25
CA PRO A 91 -2.58 -8.25 -24.76
C PRO A 91 -2.31 -7.96 -23.28
N PHE A 92 -2.69 -6.79 -22.76
CA PHE A 92 -2.56 -6.48 -21.33
C PHE A 92 -3.45 -7.36 -20.46
N MET A 93 -4.74 -7.48 -20.78
CA MET A 93 -5.67 -8.30 -20.00
C MET A 93 -5.30 -9.78 -20.06
N ALA A 94 -4.73 -10.24 -21.19
CA ALA A 94 -4.23 -11.60 -21.33
C ALA A 94 -3.09 -11.94 -20.35
N LEU A 95 -2.30 -10.95 -19.89
CA LEU A 95 -1.27 -11.16 -18.86
C LEU A 95 -1.86 -11.70 -17.54
N PHE A 96 -3.12 -11.33 -17.27
CA PHE A 96 -3.87 -11.73 -16.09
C PHE A 96 -4.90 -12.85 -16.39
N GLU A 97 -4.76 -13.51 -17.55
CA GLU A 97 -5.66 -14.58 -18.02
C GLU A 97 -7.10 -14.11 -18.25
N ARG A 98 -7.27 -12.84 -18.65
CA ARG A 98 -8.58 -12.21 -18.85
C ARG A 98 -8.81 -11.85 -20.32
N ASP A 99 -10.05 -11.99 -20.76
CA ASP A 99 -10.49 -11.70 -22.14
C ASP A 99 -11.12 -10.31 -22.29
N ARG A 100 -11.40 -9.60 -21.18
CA ARG A 100 -12.19 -8.36 -21.18
C ARG A 100 -11.45 -7.23 -20.49
N PHE A 101 -11.53 -6.06 -21.10
CA PHE A 101 -11.09 -4.82 -20.49
C PHE A 101 -12.31 -4.06 -19.93
N PRO A 102 -12.50 -4.00 -18.59
CA PRO A 102 -13.56 -3.20 -17.99
C PRO A 102 -13.51 -1.74 -18.41
N ALA A 103 -14.65 -1.16 -18.78
CA ALA A 103 -14.74 0.28 -19.04
C ALA A 103 -14.56 1.10 -17.74
N ARG A 104 -14.15 2.37 -17.86
CA ARG A 104 -13.98 3.32 -16.74
C ARG A 104 -15.20 3.38 -15.80
N SER A 105 -16.41 3.44 -16.37
CA SER A 105 -17.66 3.46 -15.60
C SER A 105 -17.92 2.15 -14.86
N THR A 106 -17.47 1.02 -15.41
CA THR A 106 -17.56 -0.28 -14.74
C THR A 106 -16.55 -0.38 -13.60
N LEU A 107 -15.30 0.07 -13.78
CA LEU A 107 -14.34 0.17 -12.67
C LEU A 107 -14.84 1.11 -11.57
N SER A 108 -15.45 2.24 -11.91
CA SER A 108 -16.00 3.16 -10.91
C SER A 108 -17.14 2.51 -10.10
N ARG A 109 -18.05 1.79 -10.76
CA ARG A 109 -19.11 1.02 -10.08
C ARG A 109 -18.55 -0.16 -9.27
N PHE A 110 -17.50 -0.78 -9.79
CA PHE A 110 -16.41 -1.49 -9.12
C PHE A 110 -16.20 -1.06 -7.67
N LEU A 111 -15.39 -0.01 -7.60
CA LEU A 111 -14.84 0.56 -6.39
C LEU A 111 -15.94 1.06 -5.46
N ALA A 112 -17.01 1.64 -6.01
CA ALA A 112 -18.15 2.12 -5.23
C ALA A 112 -18.96 1.01 -4.54
N ALA A 113 -18.78 -0.25 -4.93
CA ALA A 113 -19.50 -1.38 -4.36
C ALA A 113 -18.63 -2.26 -3.45
N LEU A 114 -17.32 -1.99 -3.35
CA LEU A 114 -16.41 -2.75 -2.52
C LEU A 114 -16.80 -2.59 -1.04
N THR A 115 -17.12 -3.72 -0.41
CA THR A 115 -17.34 -3.81 1.04
C THR A 115 -16.03 -4.14 1.75
N GLU A 116 -16.03 -4.13 3.09
CA GLU A 116 -14.84 -4.49 3.88
C GLU A 116 -14.39 -5.93 3.63
N GLU A 117 -15.30 -6.90 3.59
CA GLU A 117 -15.01 -8.33 3.40
C GLU A 117 -14.05 -8.66 2.23
N PRO A 118 -14.31 -8.28 0.96
CA PRO A 118 -13.39 -8.55 -0.14
C PRO A 118 -12.05 -7.80 0.00
N VAL A 119 -12.03 -6.64 0.66
CA VAL A 119 -10.81 -5.88 0.91
C VAL A 119 -9.95 -6.58 1.96
N GLU A 120 -10.55 -7.10 3.04
CA GLU A 120 -9.88 -7.92 4.05
C GLU A 120 -9.37 -9.23 3.47
N ALA A 121 -10.15 -9.88 2.60
CA ALA A 121 -9.72 -11.09 1.89
C ALA A 121 -8.49 -10.83 1.01
N LEU A 122 -8.49 -9.73 0.25
CA LEU A 122 -7.34 -9.31 -0.54
C LEU A 122 -6.13 -9.01 0.33
N ARG A 123 -6.30 -8.25 1.42
CA ARG A 123 -5.19 -7.92 2.33
C ARG A 123 -4.58 -9.17 2.95
N THR A 124 -5.42 -10.10 3.38
CA THR A 124 -4.99 -11.38 3.95
C THR A 124 -4.22 -12.19 2.91
N LEU A 125 -4.75 -12.29 1.68
CA LEU A 125 -4.10 -13.02 0.60
C LEU A 125 -2.71 -12.47 0.27
N PHE A 126 -2.55 -11.14 0.12
CA PHE A 126 -1.24 -10.55 -0.15
C PHE A 126 -0.27 -10.68 1.01
N LEU A 127 -0.76 -10.57 2.25
CA LEU A 127 0.07 -10.78 3.43
C LEU A 127 0.51 -12.25 3.51
N ASP A 128 -0.38 -13.21 3.31
CA ASP A 128 -0.04 -14.64 3.34
C ASP A 128 1.00 -14.98 2.27
N ASP A 129 0.80 -14.48 1.04
CA ASP A 129 1.75 -14.62 -0.06
C ASP A 129 3.10 -13.97 0.28
N LEU A 130 3.11 -12.78 0.89
CA LEU A 130 4.33 -12.16 1.38
C LEU A 130 5.05 -13.07 2.39
N LEU A 131 4.34 -13.56 3.41
CA LEU A 131 4.90 -14.35 4.52
C LEU A 131 5.35 -15.76 4.11
N ALA A 132 4.73 -16.34 3.07
CA ALA A 132 5.12 -17.65 2.54
C ALA A 132 6.45 -17.60 1.78
N ARG A 133 6.93 -16.42 1.40
CA ARG A 133 8.16 -16.26 0.62
C ARG A 133 9.37 -16.28 1.54
N GLN A 134 10.33 -17.15 1.23
CA GLN A 134 11.63 -17.12 1.87
C GLN A 134 12.32 -15.77 1.60
N LEU A 135 12.89 -15.18 2.65
CA LEU A 135 13.82 -14.07 2.50
C LEU A 135 15.10 -14.67 1.89
N THR A 136 15.44 -14.30 0.66
CA THR A 136 16.70 -14.75 0.06
C THR A 136 17.88 -14.18 0.86
N PRO A 137 19.02 -14.88 0.99
CA PRO A 137 20.17 -14.42 1.78
C PRO A 137 20.65 -13.00 1.43
N ASP A 138 20.54 -12.62 0.15
CA ASP A 138 20.91 -11.28 -0.35
C ASP A 138 19.82 -10.22 -0.14
N LYS A 139 18.57 -10.65 0.12
CA LYS A 139 17.49 -9.79 0.60
C LYS A 139 17.56 -9.80 2.11
N GLN A 140 18.60 -9.16 2.62
CA GLN A 140 18.57 -8.65 3.97
C GLN A 140 17.22 -7.94 4.13
N THR A 141 16.43 -8.37 5.10
CA THR A 141 15.40 -7.51 5.69
C THR A 141 15.99 -6.16 6.13
N GLY A 142 17.30 -5.97 6.01
CA GLY A 142 18.04 -4.83 6.49
C GLY A 142 17.92 -4.77 8.00
N GLY A 143 18.55 -3.78 8.56
CA GLY A 143 18.36 -3.47 9.96
C GLY A 143 19.14 -2.24 10.33
N LEU A 144 18.70 -1.62 11.40
CA LEU A 144 19.48 -0.63 12.08
C LEU A 144 20.45 -1.35 13.01
N VAL A 145 21.75 -1.24 12.76
CA VAL A 145 22.77 -1.76 13.67
C VAL A 145 23.03 -0.71 14.75
N ASP A 146 22.85 -1.07 16.00
CA ASP A 146 23.16 -0.18 17.13
C ASP A 146 24.67 -0.14 17.43
N ARG A 147 25.06 0.64 18.46
CA ARG A 147 26.47 0.78 18.85
C ARG A 147 27.06 -0.49 19.45
N ALA A 148 26.25 -1.40 19.97
CA ALA A 148 26.67 -2.68 20.51
C ALA A 148 26.78 -3.76 19.41
N GLY A 149 26.44 -3.42 18.16
CA GLY A 149 26.47 -4.34 17.03
C GLY A 149 25.20 -5.17 16.91
N ASN A 150 24.14 -4.88 17.68
CA ASN A 150 22.88 -5.58 17.54
C ASN A 150 22.10 -5.04 16.33
N THR A 151 21.50 -5.95 15.57
CA THR A 151 20.65 -5.61 14.43
C THR A 151 19.20 -5.48 14.87
N TRP A 152 18.59 -4.34 14.57
CA TRP A 152 17.18 -4.04 14.84
C TRP A 152 16.37 -3.99 13.56
N MET A 153 15.23 -4.66 13.55
CA MET A 153 14.27 -4.50 12.46
C MET A 153 13.38 -3.30 12.71
N VAL A 154 13.22 -2.47 11.70
CA VAL A 154 12.39 -1.27 11.81
C VAL A 154 11.13 -1.43 10.98
N PHE A 155 9.97 -1.18 11.60
CA PHE A 155 8.68 -1.10 10.92
C PHE A 155 8.13 0.31 10.98
N ASP A 156 7.64 0.78 9.85
CA ASP A 156 6.96 2.05 9.72
C ASP A 156 5.46 1.86 9.87
N ILE A 157 4.85 2.64 10.75
CA ILE A 157 3.40 2.78 10.89
C ILE A 157 3.06 4.24 10.65
N ASP A 158 2.61 4.53 9.43
CA ASP A 158 2.23 5.89 9.02
C ASP A 158 0.70 6.02 9.02
N GLY A 159 0.18 6.63 10.08
CA GLY A 159 -1.23 7.01 10.20
C GLY A 159 -1.48 8.36 9.55
N THR A 160 -2.05 8.40 8.35
CA THR A 160 -2.45 9.64 7.70
C THR A 160 -3.97 9.82 7.75
N ARG A 161 -4.38 10.96 8.29
CA ARG A 161 -5.75 11.42 8.19
C ARG A 161 -5.93 12.05 6.80
N GLU A 162 -7.02 11.77 6.06
CA GLU A 162 -7.46 12.52 4.85
C GLU A 162 -8.83 13.23 4.96
N ALA A 163 -8.88 14.53 4.62
CA ALA A 163 -10.08 15.37 4.79
C ALA A 163 -10.77 15.52 3.45
N ALA A 164 -12.09 15.37 3.42
CA ALA A 164 -12.88 15.57 2.22
C ALA A 164 -13.94 16.65 2.45
N ARG A 165 -14.24 17.40 1.39
CA ARG A 165 -15.42 18.28 1.35
C ARG A 165 -16.53 17.54 0.65
N GLN A 166 -17.72 17.59 1.25
CA GLN A 166 -18.91 17.07 0.64
C GLN A 166 -19.67 18.22 0.01
N ARG A 167 -19.64 18.34 -1.31
CA ARG A 167 -20.43 19.36 -2.01
C ARG A 167 -21.92 19.11 -1.79
N ALA A 168 -22.71 20.19 -1.80
CA ALA A 168 -24.16 20.09 -1.82
C ALA A 168 -24.60 19.25 -3.01
N LEU A 169 -25.54 18.33 -2.78
CA LEU A 169 -26.14 17.52 -3.84
C LEU A 169 -27.42 18.20 -4.30
N PRO A 170 -27.71 18.23 -5.61
CA PRO A 170 -28.99 18.73 -6.11
C PRO A 170 -30.12 17.86 -5.56
N GLN A 171 -31.14 18.50 -4.98
CA GLN A 171 -32.36 17.87 -4.49
C GLN A 171 -33.53 18.52 -5.24
N THR A 172 -34.14 17.77 -6.16
CA THR A 172 -35.41 18.11 -6.79
C THR A 172 -36.26 16.84 -6.84
N ASP A 173 -37.59 17.00 -6.88
CA ASP A 173 -38.53 15.88 -6.88
C ASP A 173 -38.37 14.94 -8.09
N GLU A 174 -37.73 15.43 -9.16
CA GLU A 174 -37.47 14.69 -10.40
C GLU A 174 -36.19 13.84 -10.34
N LEU A 175 -35.33 14.04 -9.34
CA LEU A 175 -34.05 13.36 -9.22
C LEU A 175 -34.12 12.18 -8.22
N PRO A 176 -33.34 11.12 -8.45
CA PRO A 176 -33.24 10.04 -7.47
C PRO A 176 -32.68 10.56 -6.14
N PRO A 177 -32.98 9.87 -5.02
CA PRO A 177 -32.47 10.26 -3.71
C PRO A 177 -30.95 10.50 -3.75
N PRO A 178 -30.46 11.59 -3.15
CA PRO A 178 -29.05 11.93 -3.17
C PRO A 178 -28.22 10.83 -2.50
N PHE A 179 -27.20 10.35 -3.21
CA PHE A 179 -26.29 9.33 -2.72
C PHE A 179 -24.87 9.89 -2.59
N ARG A 180 -24.30 9.84 -1.38
CA ARG A 180 -22.92 10.30 -1.12
C ARG A 180 -21.98 9.11 -1.10
N ARG A 181 -20.99 9.13 -1.99
CA ARG A 181 -19.99 8.05 -2.14
C ARG A 181 -19.05 7.89 -0.93
N LEU A 182 -18.94 8.91 -0.09
CA LEU A 182 -17.99 8.93 1.02
C LEU A 182 -18.64 8.67 2.38
N ASP A 183 -19.97 8.53 2.47
CA ASP A 183 -20.65 8.38 3.77
C ASP A 183 -20.28 7.07 4.48
N ASP A 184 -19.97 6.02 3.71
CA ASP A 184 -19.58 4.72 4.27
C ASP A 184 -18.14 4.73 4.83
N VAL A 185 -17.29 5.64 4.35
CA VAL A 185 -15.83 5.65 4.62
C VAL A 185 -15.32 6.93 5.28
N CYS A 186 -16.16 7.95 5.39
CA CYS A 186 -15.87 9.22 6.03
C CYS A 186 -16.97 9.55 7.04
N ALA A 187 -16.63 10.30 8.08
CA ALA A 187 -17.62 10.87 8.99
C ALA A 187 -17.27 12.32 9.34
N PRO A 188 -18.20 13.09 9.92
CA PRO A 188 -17.92 14.46 10.35
C PRO A 188 -16.66 14.55 11.22
N GLY A 189 -15.77 15.48 10.91
CA GLY A 189 -14.51 15.61 11.64
C GLY A 189 -13.74 16.87 11.31
N TYR A 190 -13.10 17.46 12.33
CA TYR A 190 -12.30 18.67 12.16
C TYR A 190 -10.81 18.36 12.00
N ARG A 191 -10.14 19.11 11.12
CA ARG A 191 -8.73 18.90 10.72
C ARG A 191 -7.81 20.07 10.98
N GLY A 192 -8.25 21.09 11.72
CA GLY A 192 -7.52 22.34 11.80
C GLY A 192 -7.45 23.00 10.42
N ARG A 193 -6.24 23.10 9.84
CA ARG A 193 -5.93 23.93 8.66
C ARG A 193 -6.66 23.55 7.36
N LYS A 194 -7.06 22.28 7.17
CA LYS A 194 -7.75 21.83 5.94
C LYS A 194 -9.26 21.96 6.10
N ARG A 195 -9.89 22.81 5.28
CA ARG A 195 -11.35 22.95 5.15
C ARG A 195 -11.93 21.66 4.54
N GLY A 196 -12.42 20.75 5.37
CA GLY A 196 -13.18 19.55 4.99
C GLY A 196 -14.25 19.32 6.06
N GLU A 197 -15.47 18.95 5.66
CA GLU A 197 -16.55 18.66 6.62
C GLU A 197 -16.48 17.21 7.13
N VAL A 198 -15.87 16.30 6.35
CA VAL A 198 -15.75 14.89 6.69
C VAL A 198 -14.29 14.41 6.62
N VAL A 199 -14.01 13.36 7.38
CA VAL A 199 -12.66 12.82 7.63
C VAL A 199 -12.69 11.30 7.52
N ARG A 200 -11.61 10.76 6.95
CA ARG A 200 -11.21 9.35 7.03
C ARG A 200 -9.76 9.20 7.48
N THR A 201 -9.41 8.01 7.95
CA THR A 201 -8.05 7.62 8.31
C THR A 201 -7.50 6.56 7.35
N ARG A 202 -6.18 6.55 7.20
CA ARG A 202 -5.43 5.48 6.54
C ARG A 202 -4.15 5.26 7.31
N THR A 203 -3.92 4.05 7.79
CA THR A 203 -2.65 3.62 8.36
C THR A 203 -1.97 2.64 7.41
N THR A 204 -0.73 2.91 7.03
CA THR A 204 0.10 1.98 6.25
C THR A 204 1.18 1.37 7.12
N VAL A 205 1.44 0.08 6.94
CA VAL A 205 2.48 -0.66 7.65
C VAL A 205 3.47 -1.23 6.65
N SER A 206 4.76 -0.95 6.84
CA SER A 206 5.83 -1.46 5.99
C SER A 206 7.10 -1.75 6.78
N GLN A 207 7.88 -2.72 6.33
CA GLN A 207 9.23 -2.94 6.82
C GLN A 207 10.17 -1.91 6.18
N ALA A 208 10.92 -1.17 7.00
CA ALA A 208 11.57 0.08 6.58
C ALA A 208 12.74 -0.09 5.61
N HIS A 209 13.37 -1.25 5.56
CA HIS A 209 14.59 -1.46 4.77
C HIS A 209 14.35 -2.29 3.50
N SER A 210 13.47 -3.29 3.58
CA SER A 210 13.04 -4.12 2.45
C SER A 210 11.88 -3.48 1.68
N TYR A 211 11.24 -2.45 2.26
CA TYR A 211 10.02 -1.81 1.75
C TYR A 211 8.87 -2.79 1.54
N GLN A 212 8.91 -3.96 2.18
CA GLN A 212 7.81 -4.91 2.15
C GLN A 212 6.59 -4.25 2.79
N TRP A 213 5.52 -4.16 2.01
CA TRP A 213 4.25 -3.61 2.46
C TRP A 213 3.46 -4.71 3.17
N LEU A 214 3.20 -4.49 4.44
CA LEU A 214 2.52 -5.45 5.31
C LEU A 214 1.00 -5.26 5.29
N GLY A 215 0.54 -4.03 5.03
CA GLY A 215 -0.87 -3.76 4.87
C GLY A 215 -1.24 -2.28 4.95
N SER A 216 -2.49 -1.99 4.64
CA SER A 216 -3.12 -0.70 4.89
C SER A 216 -4.48 -0.92 5.53
N PHE A 217 -4.73 -0.15 6.59
CA PHE A 217 -5.96 -0.13 7.35
C PHE A 217 -6.55 1.28 7.26
N GLY A 218 -7.85 1.41 7.47
CA GLY A 218 -8.49 2.71 7.46
C GLY A 218 -9.89 2.59 8.04
N ASN A 219 -10.37 3.69 8.60
CA ASN A 219 -11.70 3.77 9.16
C ASN A 219 -12.33 5.12 8.79
N ARG A 220 -13.65 5.18 8.95
CA ARG A 220 -14.38 6.44 9.00
C ARG A 220 -14.00 7.24 10.24
N GLU A 221 -14.28 8.53 10.20
CA GLU A 221 -14.15 9.49 11.31
C GLU A 221 -12.71 9.86 11.72
N ASN A 222 -12.60 10.56 12.86
CA ASN A 222 -11.37 10.99 13.53
C ASN A 222 -10.83 9.95 14.55
N GLY A 223 -11.33 8.71 14.58
CA GLY A 223 -11.44 7.98 15.87
C GLY A 223 -10.72 6.64 16.02
N HIS A 224 -10.75 5.73 15.05
CA HIS A 224 -10.37 4.33 15.31
C HIS A 224 -8.90 4.00 15.04
N TYR A 225 -7.99 4.99 15.14
CA TYR A 225 -6.56 4.75 14.92
C TYR A 225 -5.97 3.69 15.86
N ARG A 226 -6.55 3.50 17.05
CA ARG A 226 -6.17 2.43 17.98
C ARG A 226 -6.45 1.05 17.39
N GLU A 227 -7.57 0.88 16.69
CA GLU A 227 -7.89 -0.37 16.00
C GLU A 227 -7.00 -0.58 14.79
N GLU A 228 -6.69 0.48 14.04
CA GLU A 228 -5.72 0.41 12.93
C GLU A 228 -4.34 0.04 13.41
N LEU A 229 -3.90 0.63 14.53
CA LEU A 229 -2.63 0.30 15.17
C LEU A 229 -2.63 -1.14 15.66
N ARG A 230 -3.71 -1.63 16.28
CA ARG A 230 -3.85 -3.05 16.66
C ARG A 230 -3.74 -3.98 15.46
N LYS A 231 -4.45 -3.68 14.36
CA LYS A 231 -4.38 -4.46 13.11
C LYS A 231 -2.94 -4.43 12.57
N GLY A 232 -2.28 -3.26 12.59
CA GLY A 232 -0.88 -3.11 12.19
C GLY A 232 0.10 -3.92 13.04
N LEU A 233 -0.01 -3.86 14.37
CA LEU A 233 0.79 -4.64 15.30
C LEU A 233 0.55 -6.14 15.12
N ALA A 234 -0.70 -6.57 14.92
CA ALA A 234 -1.02 -7.96 14.65
C ALA A 234 -0.35 -8.45 13.35
N THR A 235 -0.37 -7.64 12.30
CA THR A 235 0.34 -7.95 11.05
C THR A 235 1.86 -8.03 11.23
N ILE A 236 2.46 -7.11 12.00
CA ILE A 236 3.89 -7.17 12.33
C ILE A 236 4.19 -8.45 13.12
N GLY A 237 3.38 -8.79 14.12
CA GLY A 237 3.56 -10.04 14.89
C GLY A 237 3.52 -11.29 14.01
N ARG A 238 2.61 -11.34 13.03
CA ARG A 238 2.58 -12.42 12.02
C ARG A 238 3.86 -12.45 11.18
N TYR A 239 4.37 -11.29 10.78
CA TYR A 239 5.61 -11.17 10.03
C TYR A 239 6.82 -11.67 10.82
N LEU A 240 6.96 -11.24 12.08
CA LEU A 240 8.02 -11.70 12.98
C LEU A 240 7.96 -13.22 13.18
N THR A 241 6.76 -13.77 13.36
CA THR A 241 6.55 -15.21 13.55
C THR A 241 6.94 -15.99 12.30
N ALA A 242 6.49 -15.56 11.12
CA ALA A 242 6.77 -16.26 9.86
C ALA A 242 8.26 -16.36 9.55
N TYR A 243 9.02 -15.33 9.92
CA TYR A 243 10.47 -15.27 9.70
C TYR A 243 11.31 -15.57 10.94
N GLN A 244 10.68 -16.03 12.02
CA GLN A 244 11.34 -16.39 13.29
C GLN A 244 12.22 -15.28 13.87
N PHE A 245 11.80 -14.03 13.71
CA PHE A 245 12.53 -12.90 14.23
C PHE A 245 12.16 -12.59 15.69
N GLU A 246 13.16 -12.17 16.45
CA GLU A 246 12.98 -11.75 17.83
C GLU A 246 12.28 -10.40 17.91
N ALA A 247 11.16 -10.38 18.62
CA ALA A 247 10.42 -9.16 18.79
C ALA A 247 11.09 -8.16 19.77
N SER A 248 11.97 -8.64 20.66
CA SER A 248 12.89 -7.79 21.46
C SER A 248 13.89 -7.03 20.59
N ARG A 249 14.12 -7.45 19.33
CA ARG A 249 14.97 -6.80 18.33
C ARG A 249 14.17 -6.09 17.25
N THR A 250 12.97 -5.61 17.61
CA THR A 250 12.06 -4.91 16.70
C THR A 250 11.77 -3.50 17.20
N LEU A 251 11.90 -2.52 16.31
CA LEU A 251 11.59 -1.11 16.51
C LEU A 251 10.37 -0.72 15.68
N LEU A 252 9.48 0.07 16.27
CA LEU A 252 8.33 0.67 15.60
C LEU A 252 8.56 2.17 15.43
N ARG A 253 8.54 2.65 14.19
CA ARG A 253 8.51 4.08 13.86
C ARG A 253 7.07 4.49 13.59
N LEU A 254 6.51 5.26 14.52
CA LEU A 254 5.15 5.80 14.39
C LEU A 254 5.24 7.21 13.79
N ASP A 255 4.55 7.44 12.65
CA ASP A 255 4.46 8.76 12.00
C ASP A 255 2.98 9.21 11.90
N GLY A 256 2.79 10.50 11.61
CA GLY A 256 1.49 11.11 11.42
C GLY A 256 0.63 11.08 12.69
N GLN A 257 -0.59 10.57 12.56
CA GLN A 257 -1.54 10.42 13.67
C GLN A 257 -1.07 9.44 14.75
N CYS A 258 -0.21 8.48 14.40
CA CYS A 258 0.28 7.49 15.36
C CYS A 258 1.42 8.04 16.24
N GLY A 259 1.99 9.20 15.91
CA GLY A 259 3.12 9.80 16.62
C GLY A 259 2.77 10.82 17.70
N SER A 260 1.49 11.09 17.99
CA SER A 260 1.11 12.09 19.01
C SER A 260 1.25 11.59 20.46
N THR A 261 1.70 12.49 21.34
CA THR A 261 2.08 12.24 22.75
C THR A 261 1.04 11.52 23.65
N PRO A 262 -0.30 11.68 23.50
CA PRO A 262 -1.26 10.92 24.31
C PRO A 262 -1.28 9.42 23.99
N ASP A 263 -0.70 9.00 22.86
CA ASP A 263 -0.87 7.66 22.28
C ASP A 263 0.25 6.69 22.70
N ILE A 264 1.37 7.23 23.17
CA ILE A 264 2.51 6.46 23.70
C ILE A 264 2.13 5.73 25.00
N GLY A 265 1.28 6.33 25.83
CA GLY A 265 0.80 5.73 27.08
C GLY A 265 -0.09 4.50 26.90
N LEU A 266 -0.78 4.36 25.76
CA LEU A 266 -1.57 3.17 25.43
C LEU A 266 -0.74 2.10 24.73
N LEU A 267 0.32 2.49 24.01
CA LEU A 267 1.31 1.57 23.47
C LEU A 267 1.91 0.71 24.60
N PHE A 268 2.12 1.33 25.77
CA PHE A 268 2.56 0.66 27.00
C PHE A 268 1.61 -0.50 27.39
N LEU A 269 0.30 -0.25 27.48
CA LEU A 269 -0.69 -1.25 27.90
C LEU A 269 -0.97 -2.35 26.87
N LEU A 270 -0.87 -2.04 25.57
CA LEU A 270 -1.12 -3.02 24.49
C LEU A 270 0.12 -3.84 24.13
N ALA A 271 1.32 -3.26 24.26
CA ALA A 271 2.58 -3.97 24.12
C ALA A 271 2.80 -4.94 25.30
N CYS A 272 2.43 -4.57 26.54
CA CYS A 272 2.52 -5.47 27.70
C CYS A 272 1.77 -6.80 27.54
N LEU A 273 0.77 -6.89 26.64
CA LEU A 273 0.02 -8.13 26.38
C LEU A 273 0.63 -9.00 25.27
N LEU A 274 1.61 -8.48 24.51
CA LEU A 274 2.15 -9.18 23.34
C LEU A 274 3.69 -9.23 23.28
N LEU A 275 4.44 -8.33 23.94
CA LEU A 275 5.92 -8.19 23.89
C LEU A 275 6.51 -7.53 25.16
N PRO A 276 7.69 -7.95 25.69
CA PRO A 276 8.28 -7.35 26.90
C PRO A 276 9.05 -6.02 26.64
N PHE A 277 8.88 -4.99 27.49
CA PHE A 277 9.71 -3.75 27.52
C PHE A 277 9.72 -3.00 28.89
N SER A 278 10.72 -2.13 29.15
CA SER A 278 11.02 -1.35 30.40
C SER A 278 11.20 0.17 30.16
N THR A 279 11.01 1.06 31.16
CA THR A 279 10.88 2.55 31.04
C THR A 279 11.74 3.40 31.99
N GLU A 280 12.21 4.58 31.53
CA GLU A 280 12.17 5.86 32.28
C GLU A 280 12.19 7.12 31.36
N ILE A 281 11.72 8.27 31.88
CA ILE A 281 11.06 9.38 31.15
C ILE A 281 11.99 10.53 30.70
N GLY A 282 11.82 10.99 29.45
CA GLY A 282 12.22 12.32 28.96
C GLY A 282 11.91 12.51 27.46
N MET A 283 11.21 13.58 27.08
CA MET A 283 10.91 13.97 25.69
C MET A 283 12.12 13.77 24.75
N VAL A 284 11.88 13.23 23.54
CA VAL A 284 12.82 12.88 22.44
C VAL A 284 13.00 11.35 22.29
N SER A 285 13.09 10.89 21.03
CA SER A 285 13.18 9.50 20.57
C SER A 285 13.94 8.60 21.55
N THR A 286 13.24 7.67 22.18
CA THR A 286 13.79 6.85 23.27
C THR A 286 14.18 5.47 22.74
N PHE A 287 15.48 5.15 22.79
CA PHE A 287 16.03 3.79 22.83
C PHE A 287 16.46 3.54 24.29
N ILE A 288 16.01 2.46 24.91
CA ILE A 288 16.49 2.02 26.23
C ILE A 288 16.85 0.53 26.13
N GLU A 289 18.12 0.22 26.40
CA GLU A 289 18.66 -1.12 26.63
C GLU A 289 18.77 -1.30 28.16
N ALA A 290 18.31 -2.45 28.69
CA ALA A 290 17.98 -2.59 30.11
C ALA A 290 19.17 -2.63 31.08
N ASP A 291 20.43 -2.69 30.63
CA ASP A 291 21.56 -3.06 31.52
C ASP A 291 22.77 -2.12 31.55
N CYS A 292 22.77 -0.96 30.87
CA CYS A 292 23.94 -0.07 30.85
C CYS A 292 23.58 1.40 31.09
N ILE A 293 23.30 1.76 32.34
CA ILE A 293 23.23 3.16 32.78
C ILE A 293 24.61 3.56 33.32
N SER A 294 25.40 4.28 32.51
CA SER A 294 26.40 5.21 33.06
C SER A 294 26.80 6.38 32.17
N ASP A 295 26.68 6.35 30.84
CA ASP A 295 27.21 7.44 30.01
C ASP A 295 26.31 7.81 28.81
N LEU A 296 25.50 8.86 28.98
CA LEU A 296 24.64 9.41 27.92
C LEU A 296 25.20 10.74 27.38
N THR A 297 25.71 10.72 26.15
CA THR A 297 26.03 11.93 25.38
C THR A 297 24.94 12.20 24.35
N VAL A 298 24.35 13.40 24.43
CA VAL A 298 23.25 13.89 23.57
C VAL A 298 23.78 14.30 22.18
N HIS A 299 23.19 13.77 21.11
CA HIS A 299 23.35 14.34 19.77
C HIS A 299 22.00 14.72 19.18
N ASN A 300 21.89 15.98 18.79
CA ASN A 300 20.77 16.56 18.07
C ASN A 300 21.11 16.58 16.58
N THR A 301 20.40 15.83 15.74
CA THR A 301 20.49 15.96 14.28
C THR A 301 19.24 16.63 13.74
N ALA A 302 19.31 17.96 13.69
CA ALA A 302 18.54 18.74 12.74
C ALA A 302 18.98 18.37 11.31
N HIS A 303 18.01 18.27 10.40
CA HIS A 303 18.18 18.11 8.96
C HIS A 303 18.97 16.88 8.47
N ILE A 304 18.28 15.74 8.34
CA ILE A 304 18.59 14.80 7.25
C ILE A 304 17.65 15.15 6.09
N ALA A 305 18.21 15.80 5.07
CA ALA A 305 17.53 16.01 3.81
C ALA A 305 17.14 14.65 3.22
N ARG A 306 15.83 14.42 3.05
CA ARG A 306 15.31 13.27 2.30
C ARG A 306 15.82 13.37 0.85
N PRO A 307 16.57 12.40 0.31
CA PRO A 307 16.67 12.25 -1.13
C PRO A 307 15.29 11.85 -1.62
N GLY A 308 14.64 12.75 -2.36
CA GLY A 308 13.41 12.55 -3.14
C GLY A 308 12.59 11.29 -2.84
N LEU A 309 11.94 11.24 -1.67
CA LEU A 309 10.81 10.34 -1.42
C LEU A 309 9.69 10.77 -2.38
N ARG A 310 9.72 10.27 -3.62
CA ARG A 310 8.48 10.00 -4.33
C ARG A 310 7.82 8.88 -3.54
N THR A 311 6.98 9.24 -2.58
CA THR A 311 5.85 8.40 -2.21
C THR A 311 5.27 7.86 -3.52
N PRO A 312 5.05 6.55 -3.70
CA PRO A 312 4.27 6.10 -4.84
C PRO A 312 2.97 6.89 -4.78
N THR A 313 2.75 7.74 -5.78
CA THR A 313 1.56 8.60 -5.93
C THR A 313 0.27 7.76 -6.01
N PHE A 314 0.40 6.44 -5.95
CA PHE A 314 -0.61 5.41 -6.12
C PHE A 314 -1.82 5.53 -5.18
N LEU A 315 -1.65 6.02 -3.95
CA LEU A 315 -2.73 6.02 -2.95
C LEU A 315 -3.47 7.36 -2.80
N ASN A 316 -2.99 8.46 -3.40
CA ASN A 316 -3.69 9.74 -3.38
C ASN A 316 -4.74 9.87 -4.51
N THR A 317 -4.69 9.02 -5.54
CA THR A 317 -5.50 9.19 -6.74
C THR A 317 -6.80 8.39 -6.75
N PHE A 318 -6.99 7.42 -5.85
CA PHE A 318 -8.22 6.61 -5.83
C PHE A 318 -9.35 7.10 -4.93
N LEU A 319 -9.10 8.14 -4.12
CA LEU A 319 -10.09 8.65 -3.16
C LEU A 319 -10.16 10.19 -3.19
N ARG A 320 -10.05 10.76 -4.40
CA ARG A 320 -10.55 12.11 -4.72
C ARG A 320 -11.71 12.02 -5.71
#